data_AF-A0A849ZI16-F1
#
_entry.id   AF-A0A849ZI16-F1
#
_cell.length_a   1.000
_cell.length_b   1.000
_cell.length_c   1.000
_cell.angle_alpha   90.00
_cell.angle_beta   90.00
_cell.angle_gamma   90.00
#
_symmetry.space_group_name_H-M   'P 1'
#
loop_
_entity.id
_entity.type
_entity.pdbx_description
1 polymer ?
#
loop_
_entity_poly.entity_id
_entity_poly.type
_entity_poly.pdbx_seq_one_letter_code
_entity_poly.pdbx_strand_id
1 'polypeptide(L)'
;MPRPPLLPTIDWPAVFERGREAEAWLAAGENAGHVATMRALTVSLPVEPAIEQRVRALTRSVHVVAIAEDWCADVVRHAPVLLRLAALTPRLRVRFITRQDRLDVFERFLTNGGEAIPQFIFLSESWVETGRWGPMPAACREVIARGKACGDGKTAREIVNRQYAADPDCRAVFEELAHLIDIAATQTLKD
;
A
#
# COMPACT_ATOMS: atom_id res chain seq x y z
N MET A 1 -0.07 17.66 -33.30
CA MET A 1 -0.11 16.50 -32.40
C MET A 1 -1.29 16.70 -31.45
N PRO A 2 -2.20 15.73 -31.27
CA PRO A 2 -3.21 15.83 -30.23
C PRO A 2 -2.50 16.00 -28.89
N ARG A 3 -2.96 16.94 -28.05
CA ARG A 3 -2.48 17.01 -26.67
C ARG A 3 -2.73 15.64 -26.03
N PRO A 4 -1.73 15.06 -25.35
CA PRO A 4 -1.99 13.91 -24.50
C PRO A 4 -3.18 14.25 -23.59
N PRO A 5 -4.14 13.33 -23.38
CA PRO A 5 -5.16 13.55 -22.38
C PRO A 5 -4.46 13.92 -21.08
N LEU A 6 -4.78 15.11 -20.54
CA LEU A 6 -4.35 15.46 -19.20
C LEU A 6 -5.04 14.46 -18.29
N LEU A 7 -4.26 13.56 -17.69
CA LEU A 7 -4.80 12.73 -16.61
C LEU A 7 -5.37 13.70 -15.57
N PRO A 8 -6.64 13.53 -15.16
CA PRO A 8 -7.25 14.43 -14.20
C PRO A 8 -6.38 14.49 -12.95
N THR A 9 -6.07 15.71 -12.52
CA THR A 9 -5.30 15.92 -11.29
C THR A 9 -6.14 15.40 -10.13
N ILE A 10 -5.58 14.49 -9.34
CA ILE A 10 -6.24 13.95 -8.16
C ILE A 10 -6.14 14.99 -7.04
N ASP A 11 -7.29 15.39 -6.49
CA ASP A 11 -7.36 16.18 -5.25
C ASP A 11 -7.08 15.26 -4.05
N TRP A 12 -5.80 15.09 -3.75
CA TRP A 12 -5.33 14.23 -2.66
C TRP A 12 -5.86 14.64 -1.28
N PRO A 13 -5.88 15.92 -0.88
CA PRO A 13 -6.53 16.35 0.36
C PRO A 13 -7.96 15.83 0.47
N ALA A 14 -8.79 16.04 -0.57
CA ALA A 14 -10.19 15.62 -0.55
C ALA A 14 -10.35 14.10 -0.58
N VAL A 15 -9.45 13.37 -1.24
CA VAL A 15 -9.41 11.89 -1.20
C VAL A 15 -9.09 11.39 0.18
N PHE A 16 -8.07 11.97 0.81
CA PHE A 16 -7.59 11.55 2.11
C PHE A 16 -8.63 11.84 3.20
N GLU A 17 -9.26 13.01 3.17
CA GLU A 17 -10.31 13.39 4.12
C GLU A 17 -11.53 12.47 4.06
N ARG A 18 -11.95 12.03 2.86
CA ARG A 18 -13.05 11.08 2.69
C ARG A 18 -12.68 9.63 2.98
N GLY A 19 -11.39 9.31 3.02
CA GLY A 19 -10.92 7.97 3.32
C GLY A 19 -11.21 7.57 4.77
N ARG A 20 -11.36 6.27 5.01
CA ARG A 20 -11.63 5.73 6.33
C ARG A 20 -10.34 5.61 7.13
N GLU A 21 -10.41 5.87 8.44
CA GLU A 21 -9.33 5.48 9.35
C GLU A 21 -9.20 3.95 9.41
N ALA A 22 -8.05 3.44 9.86
CA ALA A 22 -7.76 2.00 9.89
C ALA A 22 -8.85 1.17 10.58
N GLU A 23 -9.26 1.56 11.78
CA GLU A 23 -10.27 0.80 12.53
C GLU A 23 -11.66 0.91 11.91
N ALA A 24 -12.02 2.09 11.38
CA ALA A 24 -13.28 2.28 10.67
C ALA A 24 -13.35 1.49 9.36
N TRP A 25 -12.21 1.28 8.69
CA TRP A 25 -12.09 0.40 7.53
C TRP A 25 -12.22 -1.07 7.92
N LEU A 26 -11.48 -1.52 8.95
CA LEU A 26 -11.55 -2.90 9.45
C LEU A 26 -12.95 -3.26 9.96
N ALA A 27 -13.61 -2.35 10.69
CA ALA A 27 -14.97 -2.56 11.20
C ALA A 27 -16.02 -2.63 10.08
N ALA A 28 -15.73 -2.06 8.90
CA ALA A 28 -16.61 -2.13 7.74
C ALA A 28 -16.34 -3.34 6.84
N GLY A 29 -15.32 -4.15 7.12
CA GLY A 29 -15.01 -5.36 6.34
C GLY A 29 -16.10 -6.42 6.50
N GLU A 30 -16.47 -7.05 5.38
CA GLU A 30 -17.53 -8.07 5.33
C GLU A 30 -17.02 -9.46 5.74
N ASN A 31 -15.72 -9.72 5.54
CA ASN A 31 -15.07 -10.97 5.90
C ASN A 31 -14.45 -10.88 7.31
N ALA A 32 -15.24 -11.27 8.32
CA ALA A 32 -14.82 -11.22 9.72
C ALA A 32 -13.52 -11.99 10.02
N GLY A 33 -13.27 -13.10 9.32
CA GLY A 33 -12.04 -13.89 9.47
C GLY A 33 -10.81 -13.11 9.00
N HIS A 34 -10.89 -12.53 7.80
CA HIS A 34 -9.83 -11.69 7.24
C HIS A 34 -9.58 -10.44 8.09
N VAL A 35 -10.64 -9.79 8.57
CA VAL A 35 -10.55 -8.64 9.49
C VAL A 35 -9.83 -9.04 10.79
N ALA A 36 -10.20 -10.16 11.41
CA ALA A 36 -9.54 -10.66 12.62
C ALA A 36 -8.06 -10.97 12.38
N THR A 37 -7.72 -11.60 11.24
CA THR A 37 -6.33 -11.84 10.83
C THR A 37 -5.55 -10.52 10.68
N MET A 38 -6.12 -9.53 10.00
CA MET A 38 -5.45 -8.24 9.79
C MET A 38 -5.20 -7.49 11.11
N ARG A 39 -6.17 -7.50 12.05
CA ARG A 39 -5.98 -6.94 13.39
C ARG A 39 -4.86 -7.66 14.14
N ALA A 40 -4.85 -8.99 14.13
CA ALA A 40 -3.83 -9.78 14.80
C ALA A 40 -2.42 -9.49 14.23
N LEU A 41 -2.26 -9.53 12.91
CA LEU A 41 -1.00 -9.25 12.22
C LEU A 41 -0.49 -7.83 12.48
N THR A 42 -1.38 -6.84 12.54
CA THR A 42 -1.00 -5.44 12.81
C THR A 42 -0.30 -5.29 14.18
N VAL A 43 -0.61 -6.16 15.14
CA VAL A 43 -0.01 -6.14 16.47
C VAL A 43 1.20 -7.06 16.58
N SER A 44 1.19 -8.21 15.88
CA SER A 44 2.19 -9.27 16.06
C SER A 44 3.38 -9.22 15.10
N LEU A 45 3.24 -8.58 13.93
CA LEU A 45 4.33 -8.55 12.95
C LEU A 45 5.58 -7.84 13.52
N PRO A 46 6.75 -8.50 13.46
CA PRO A 46 7.98 -7.93 13.98
C PRO A 46 8.47 -6.81 13.07
N VAL A 47 8.81 -5.66 13.66
CA VAL A 47 9.47 -4.56 12.95
C VAL A 47 10.95 -4.61 13.32
N GLU A 48 11.83 -4.60 12.32
CA GLU A 48 13.26 -4.55 12.59
C GLU A 48 13.64 -3.23 13.28
N PRO A 49 14.52 -3.22 14.30
CA PRO A 49 14.84 -2.02 15.06
C PRO A 49 15.30 -0.84 14.20
N ALA A 50 16.05 -1.10 13.12
CA ALA A 50 16.49 -0.07 12.18
C ALA A 50 15.32 0.58 11.42
N ILE A 51 14.31 -0.20 11.02
CA ILE A 51 13.09 0.32 10.37
C ILE A 51 12.26 1.10 11.40
N GLU A 52 12.10 0.55 12.60
CA GLU A 52 11.35 1.22 13.67
C GLU A 52 11.96 2.59 13.99
N GLN A 53 13.28 2.66 14.17
CA GLN A 53 13.97 3.92 14.45
C GLN A 53 13.81 4.92 13.31
N ARG A 54 13.96 4.48 12.05
CA ARG A 54 13.74 5.35 10.86
C ARG A 54 12.34 5.96 10.87
N VAL A 55 11.30 5.14 11.03
CA VAL A 55 9.91 5.60 11.01
C VAL A 55 9.58 6.48 12.22
N ARG A 56 10.11 6.19 13.41
CA ARG A 56 9.93 7.07 14.58
C ARG A 56 10.62 8.42 14.42
N ALA A 57 11.74 8.47 13.69
CA ALA A 57 12.54 9.67 13.48
C ALA A 57 11.98 10.63 12.41
N LEU A 58 10.82 10.34 11.81
CA LEU A 58 10.20 11.24 10.84
C LEU A 58 10.01 12.64 11.42
N THR A 59 10.43 13.65 10.68
CA THR A 59 10.30 15.07 11.06
C THR A 59 9.16 15.79 10.33
N ARG A 60 8.60 15.16 9.29
CA ARG A 60 7.52 15.68 8.45
C ARG A 60 6.41 14.66 8.33
N SER A 61 5.19 15.14 8.07
CA SER A 61 4.05 14.25 7.87
C SER A 61 4.13 13.52 6.52
N VAL A 62 3.79 12.24 6.54
CA VAL A 62 3.61 11.39 5.36
C VAL A 62 2.16 10.94 5.37
N HIS A 63 1.47 11.17 4.26
CA HIS A 63 0.09 10.70 4.07
C HIS A 63 0.10 9.50 3.14
N VAL A 64 -0.70 8.48 3.47
CA VAL A 64 -0.86 7.30 2.62
C VAL A 64 -2.34 7.08 2.35
N VAL A 65 -2.71 7.04 1.07
CA VAL A 65 -4.03 6.56 0.63
C VAL A 65 -3.89 5.10 0.23
N ALA A 66 -4.60 4.22 0.93
CA ALA A 66 -4.59 2.78 0.70
C ALA A 66 -5.89 2.33 0.02
N ILE A 67 -5.77 1.82 -1.21
CA ILE A 67 -6.86 1.15 -1.92
C ILE A 67 -6.83 -0.32 -1.54
N ALA A 68 -7.78 -0.76 -0.73
CA ALA A 68 -7.77 -2.10 -0.15
C ALA A 68 -9.18 -2.62 0.14
N GLU A 69 -9.41 -3.89 -0.20
CA GLU A 69 -10.66 -4.60 0.05
C GLU A 69 -10.34 -5.90 0.79
N ASP A 70 -11.10 -6.17 1.84
CA ASP A 70 -10.83 -7.18 2.85
C ASP A 70 -10.93 -8.61 2.32
N TRP A 71 -11.62 -8.85 1.21
CA TRP A 71 -11.69 -10.17 0.56
C TRP A 71 -10.36 -10.60 -0.10
N CYS A 72 -9.43 -9.68 -0.35
CA CYS A 72 -8.20 -9.98 -1.07
C CYS A 72 -7.09 -10.53 -0.14
N ALA A 73 -6.57 -11.73 -0.43
CA ALA A 73 -5.52 -12.33 0.37
C ALA A 73 -4.21 -11.51 0.42
N ASP A 74 -3.86 -10.82 -0.67
CA ASP A 74 -2.71 -9.91 -0.71
C ASP A 74 -2.96 -8.67 0.17
N VAL A 75 -4.21 -8.18 0.28
CA VAL A 75 -4.58 -7.11 1.24
C VAL A 75 -4.43 -7.61 2.68
N VAL A 76 -4.98 -8.79 2.99
CA VAL A 76 -4.91 -9.39 4.33
C VAL A 76 -3.48 -9.55 4.80
N ARG A 77 -2.56 -9.88 3.89
CA ARG A 77 -1.13 -10.02 4.19
C ARG A 77 -0.42 -8.67 4.37
N HIS A 78 -0.65 -7.72 3.47
CA HIS A 78 0.22 -6.55 3.34
C HIS A 78 -0.30 -5.27 4.01
N ALA A 79 -1.62 -5.09 4.12
CA ALA A 79 -2.18 -3.93 4.83
C ALA A 79 -1.76 -3.86 6.31
N PRO A 80 -1.67 -4.98 7.07
CA PRO A 80 -1.18 -4.96 8.44
C PRO A 80 0.25 -4.43 8.60
N VAL A 81 1.12 -4.61 7.59
CA VAL A 81 2.49 -4.08 7.60
C VAL A 81 2.47 -2.55 7.60
N LEU A 82 1.66 -1.95 6.73
CA LEU A 82 1.48 -0.50 6.66
C LEU A 82 0.89 0.05 7.96
N LEU A 83 -0.13 -0.61 8.52
CA LEU A 83 -0.75 -0.22 9.79
C LEU A 83 0.23 -0.33 10.96
N ARG A 84 1.07 -1.37 10.98
CA ARG A 84 2.12 -1.56 11.99
C ARG A 84 3.10 -0.39 11.97
N LEU A 85 3.56 0.04 10.80
CA LEU A 85 4.44 1.19 10.65
C LEU A 85 3.75 2.50 11.07
N ALA A 86 2.49 2.68 10.68
CA ALA A 86 1.71 3.88 11.04
C ALA A 86 1.50 4.01 12.55
N ALA A 87 1.39 2.90 13.29
CA ALA A 87 1.28 2.91 14.74
C ALA A 87 2.55 3.40 15.47
N LEU A 88 3.71 3.45 14.80
CA LEU A 88 4.97 3.89 15.41
C LEU A 88 5.06 5.41 15.59
N THR A 89 4.29 6.20 14.84
CA THR A 89 4.40 7.67 14.84
C THR A 89 3.12 8.34 14.34
N PRO A 90 2.67 9.45 14.96
CA PRO A 90 1.52 10.22 14.46
C PRO A 90 1.78 10.95 13.13
N ARG A 91 3.04 10.94 12.64
CA ARG A 91 3.42 11.58 11.39
C ARG A 91 3.14 10.72 10.16
N LEU A 92 2.96 9.42 10.31
CA LEU A 92 2.54 8.53 9.23
C LEU A 92 1.04 8.30 9.32
N ARG A 93 0.28 8.97 8.46
CA ARG A 93 -1.18 8.96 8.50
C ARG A 93 -1.73 8.16 7.34
N VAL A 94 -2.57 7.16 7.62
CA VAL A 94 -3.11 6.25 6.62
C VAL A 94 -4.62 6.39 6.54
N ARG A 95 -5.14 6.42 5.32
CA ARG A 95 -6.57 6.44 5.01
C ARG A 95 -6.90 5.41 3.95
N PHE A 96 -8.00 4.69 4.15
CA PHE A 96 -8.43 3.60 3.29
C PHE A 96 -9.60 4.02 2.39
N ILE A 97 -9.54 3.62 1.13
CA ILE A 97 -10.62 3.76 0.16
C ILE A 97 -10.86 2.41 -0.53
N THR A 98 -12.08 2.18 -1.02
CA THR A 98 -12.40 1.02 -1.85
C THR A 98 -12.33 1.39 -3.33
N ARG A 99 -12.23 0.40 -4.23
CA ARG A 99 -12.24 0.68 -5.67
C ARG A 99 -13.58 1.28 -6.11
N GLN A 100 -14.67 0.80 -5.51
CA GLN A 100 -16.03 1.24 -5.83
C GLN A 100 -16.27 2.69 -5.41
N ASP A 101 -15.81 3.09 -4.22
CA ASP A 101 -16.04 4.44 -3.71
C ASP A 101 -15.30 5.50 -4.54
N ARG A 102 -14.13 5.15 -5.10
CA ARG A 102 -13.19 6.07 -5.76
C ARG A 102 -12.60 5.49 -7.04
N LEU A 103 -13.47 5.11 -7.98
CA LEU A 103 -13.04 4.58 -9.29
C LEU A 103 -12.16 5.60 -10.04
N ASP A 104 -12.47 6.90 -9.90
CA ASP A 104 -11.72 8.05 -10.43
C ASP A 104 -10.24 8.06 -9.99
N VAL A 105 -9.95 7.55 -8.79
CA VAL A 105 -8.59 7.40 -8.28
C VAL A 105 -8.00 6.07 -8.73
N PHE A 106 -8.76 4.99 -8.57
CA PHE A 106 -8.26 3.63 -8.75
C PHE A 106 -7.75 3.35 -10.17
N GLU A 107 -8.43 3.86 -11.20
CA GLU A 107 -8.04 3.66 -12.61
C GLU A 107 -6.63 4.18 -12.93
N ARG A 108 -6.13 5.16 -12.16
CA ARG A 108 -4.76 5.67 -12.32
C ARG A 108 -3.69 4.68 -11.82
N PHE A 109 -4.09 3.72 -11.00
CA PHE A 109 -3.18 2.81 -10.29
C PHE A 109 -3.25 1.36 -10.76
N LEU A 110 -3.80 1.10 -11.94
CA LEU A 110 -3.78 -0.23 -12.55
C LEU A 110 -2.34 -0.77 -12.67
N THR A 111 -2.20 -2.07 -12.42
CA THR A 111 -0.93 -2.80 -12.51
C THR A 111 -0.91 -3.58 -13.81
N ASN A 112 -0.18 -3.08 -14.82
CA ASN A 112 -0.17 -3.63 -16.18
C ASN A 112 -1.59 -3.77 -16.76
N GLY A 113 -2.42 -2.73 -16.58
CA GLY A 113 -3.84 -2.72 -16.97
C GLY A 113 -4.76 -3.56 -16.08
N GLY A 114 -4.22 -4.29 -15.11
CA GLY A 114 -5.01 -5.09 -14.17
C GLY A 114 -5.41 -4.33 -12.91
N GLU A 115 -6.60 -4.64 -12.41
CA GLU A 115 -7.18 -4.09 -11.17
C GLU A 115 -6.61 -4.74 -9.91
N ALA A 116 -5.29 -4.69 -9.73
CA ALA A 116 -4.64 -5.35 -8.61
C ALA A 116 -4.62 -4.48 -7.35
N ILE A 117 -5.01 -5.05 -6.22
CA ILE A 117 -4.98 -4.45 -4.88
C ILE A 117 -4.15 -5.33 -3.92
N PRO A 118 -3.60 -4.78 -2.83
CA PRO A 118 -3.66 -3.37 -2.40
C PRO A 118 -2.92 -2.40 -3.32
N GLN A 119 -3.24 -1.10 -3.26
CA GLN A 119 -2.37 -0.03 -3.73
C GLN A 119 -2.17 0.97 -2.60
N PHE A 120 -0.91 1.29 -2.25
CA PHE A 120 -0.59 2.29 -1.24
C PHE A 120 0.09 3.47 -1.94
N ILE A 121 -0.57 4.62 -1.94
CA ILE A 121 -0.09 5.83 -2.58
C ILE A 121 0.51 6.72 -1.50
N PHE A 122 1.80 7.01 -1.63
CA PHE A 122 2.57 7.81 -0.69
C PHE A 122 2.60 9.27 -1.13
N LEU A 123 2.26 10.14 -0.18
CA LEU A 123 2.13 11.56 -0.39
C LEU A 123 2.98 12.29 0.65
N SER A 124 3.65 13.35 0.22
CA SER A 124 4.36 14.24 1.13
C SER A 124 3.39 15.05 2.00
N GLU A 125 3.94 15.80 2.95
CA GLU A 125 3.21 16.78 3.76
C GLU A 125 2.47 17.82 2.92
N SER A 126 2.99 18.13 1.73
CA SER A 126 2.41 19.08 0.76
C SER A 126 1.50 18.41 -0.27
N TRP A 127 1.05 17.17 -0.03
CA TRP A 127 0.16 16.40 -0.90
C TRP A 127 0.74 16.07 -2.29
N VAL A 128 2.07 16.11 -2.43
CA VAL A 128 2.76 15.67 -3.64
C VAL A 128 2.86 14.16 -3.61
N GLU A 129 2.44 13.49 -4.67
CA GLU A 129 2.66 12.05 -4.82
C GLU A 129 4.13 11.76 -5.07
N THR A 130 4.71 10.96 -4.18
CA THR A 130 6.14 10.61 -4.22
C THR A 130 6.39 9.16 -4.62
N GLY A 131 5.37 8.31 -4.54
CA GLY A 131 5.47 6.93 -5.00
C GLY A 131 4.23 6.10 -4.70
N ARG A 132 4.26 4.86 -5.19
CA ARG A 132 3.21 3.88 -4.92
C ARG A 132 3.79 2.49 -4.64
N TRP A 133 3.10 1.73 -3.82
CA TRP A 133 3.39 0.33 -3.55
C TRP A 133 2.16 -0.54 -3.87
N GLY A 134 2.39 -1.79 -4.29
CA GLY A 134 1.31 -2.77 -4.48
C GLY A 134 1.27 -3.40 -5.88
N PRO A 135 0.55 -4.52 -6.04
CA PRO A 135 -0.22 -5.25 -5.01
C PRO A 135 0.62 -6.10 -4.05
N MET A 136 1.90 -6.31 -4.37
CA MET A 136 2.79 -7.22 -3.67
C MET A 136 4.23 -6.70 -3.77
N PRO A 137 5.20 -7.28 -3.06
CA PRO A 137 6.61 -6.91 -3.18
C PRO A 137 7.09 -6.90 -4.63
N ALA A 138 8.06 -6.06 -4.95
CA ALA A 138 8.51 -5.83 -6.33
C ALA A 138 8.91 -7.14 -7.03
N ALA A 139 9.67 -8.00 -6.34
CA ALA A 139 10.07 -9.32 -6.85
C ALA A 139 8.87 -10.23 -7.17
N CYS A 140 7.83 -10.23 -6.32
CA CYS A 140 6.63 -11.02 -6.56
C CYS A 140 5.82 -10.47 -7.75
N ARG A 141 5.75 -9.14 -7.90
CA ARG A 141 5.08 -8.50 -9.05
C ARG A 141 5.74 -8.89 -10.36
N GLU A 142 7.07 -8.92 -10.40
CA GLU A 142 7.83 -9.32 -11.57
C GLU A 142 7.54 -10.77 -11.97
N VAL A 143 7.51 -11.68 -11.00
CA VAL A 143 7.15 -13.10 -11.22
C VAL A 143 5.74 -13.23 -11.82
N ILE A 144 4.75 -12.54 -11.24
CA ILE A 144 3.36 -12.57 -11.76
C ILE A 144 3.27 -11.94 -13.15
N ALA A 145 3.94 -10.81 -13.38
CA ALA A 145 3.95 -10.15 -14.68
C ALA A 145 4.52 -11.07 -15.76
N ARG A 146 5.66 -11.72 -15.49
CA ARG A 146 6.26 -12.70 -16.39
C ARG A 146 5.36 -13.90 -16.63
N GLY A 147 4.78 -14.48 -15.57
CA GLY A 147 3.85 -15.60 -15.68
C GLY A 147 2.67 -15.28 -16.59
N LYS A 148 2.04 -14.10 -16.40
CA LYS A 148 0.95 -13.64 -17.27
C LYS A 148 1.40 -13.46 -18.72
N ALA A 149 2.56 -12.86 -18.95
CA ALA A 149 3.08 -12.65 -20.30
C ALA A 149 3.37 -13.98 -21.03
N CYS A 150 3.78 -15.01 -20.29
CA CYS A 150 4.05 -16.35 -20.82
C CYS A 150 2.82 -17.29 -20.83
N GLY A 151 1.64 -16.82 -20.39
CA GLY A 151 0.44 -17.67 -20.26
C GLY A 151 0.50 -18.68 -19.11
N ASP A 152 1.48 -18.57 -18.21
CA ASP A 152 1.68 -19.45 -17.06
C ASP A 152 1.52 -18.70 -15.72
N GLY A 153 0.32 -18.13 -15.54
CA GLY A 153 -0.02 -17.42 -14.31
C GLY A 153 -0.09 -18.33 -13.08
N LYS A 154 -0.35 -19.64 -13.27
CA LYS A 154 -0.46 -20.61 -12.18
C LYS A 154 0.90 -20.87 -11.54
N THR A 155 1.90 -21.24 -12.32
CA THR A 155 3.27 -21.46 -11.80
C THR A 155 3.81 -20.19 -11.15
N ALA A 156 3.54 -19.02 -11.74
CA ALA A 156 3.94 -17.75 -11.13
C ALA A 156 3.31 -17.53 -9.76
N ARG A 157 2.03 -17.88 -9.56
CA ARG A 157 1.38 -17.79 -8.25
C ARG A 157 1.97 -18.79 -7.26
N GLU A 158 2.32 -20.00 -7.68
CA GLU A 158 2.98 -20.99 -6.83
C GLU A 158 4.37 -20.52 -6.38
N ILE A 159 5.13 -19.84 -7.26
CA ILE A 159 6.40 -19.20 -6.89
C ILE A 159 6.18 -18.10 -5.85
N VAL A 160 5.21 -17.21 -6.07
CA VAL A 160 4.90 -16.15 -5.10
C VAL A 160 4.46 -16.72 -3.75
N ASN A 161 3.63 -17.76 -3.74
CA ASN A 161 3.21 -18.40 -2.49
C ASN A 161 4.40 -19.01 -1.72
N ARG A 162 5.39 -19.58 -2.42
CA ARG A 162 6.64 -20.05 -1.79
C ARG A 162 7.47 -18.89 -1.24
N GLN A 163 7.54 -17.77 -1.95
CA GLN A 163 8.22 -16.56 -1.45
C GLN A 163 7.53 -16.02 -0.19
N TYR A 164 6.19 -15.99 -0.16
CA TYR A 164 5.44 -15.59 1.03
C TYR A 164 5.65 -16.54 2.21
N ALA A 165 5.71 -17.85 1.97
CA ALA A 165 6.01 -18.83 3.00
C ALA A 165 7.45 -18.71 3.55
N ALA A 166 8.39 -18.30 2.71
CA ALA A 166 9.78 -18.05 3.09
C ALA A 166 9.99 -16.73 3.84
N ASP A 167 9.04 -15.78 3.74
CA ASP A 167 9.06 -14.49 4.43
C ASP A 167 7.78 -14.30 5.29
N PRO A 168 7.55 -15.12 6.33
CA PRO A 168 6.32 -15.02 7.14
C PRO A 168 6.19 -13.67 7.86
N ASP A 169 7.32 -13.02 8.15
CA ASP A 169 7.42 -11.74 8.85
C ASP A 169 7.21 -10.53 7.91
N CYS A 170 7.05 -10.76 6.61
CA CYS A 170 6.88 -9.70 5.60
C CYS A 170 8.04 -8.67 5.57
N ARG A 171 9.28 -9.12 5.78
CA ARG A 171 10.47 -8.26 5.83
C ARG A 171 10.66 -7.45 4.55
N ALA A 172 10.42 -8.08 3.40
CA ALA A 172 10.51 -7.40 2.11
C ALA A 172 9.51 -6.23 2.01
N VAL A 173 8.29 -6.43 2.53
CA VAL A 173 7.25 -5.40 2.55
C VAL A 173 7.66 -4.26 3.47
N PHE A 174 8.14 -4.57 4.69
CA PHE A 174 8.60 -3.55 5.63
C PHE A 174 9.69 -2.66 5.03
N GLU A 175 10.69 -3.23 4.37
CA GLU A 175 11.76 -2.45 3.73
C GLU A 175 11.25 -1.59 2.56
N GLU A 176 10.41 -2.15 1.69
CA GLU A 176 9.86 -1.41 0.56
C GLU A 176 8.96 -0.25 1.02
N LEU A 177 8.13 -0.45 2.06
CA LEU A 177 7.31 0.62 2.62
C LEU A 177 8.14 1.66 3.36
N ALA A 178 9.13 1.26 4.16
CA ALA A 178 10.03 2.18 4.85
C ALA A 178 10.77 3.10 3.86
N HIS A 179 11.25 2.53 2.75
CA HIS A 179 11.89 3.31 1.69
C HIS A 179 10.96 4.37 1.09
N LEU A 180 9.70 4.03 0.79
CA LEU A 180 8.74 4.97 0.23
C LEU A 180 8.32 6.05 1.24
N ILE A 181 8.25 5.70 2.52
CA ILE A 181 8.03 6.64 3.63
C ILE A 181 9.19 7.65 3.70
N ASP A 182 10.44 7.19 3.61
CA ASP A 182 11.63 8.06 3.62
C ASP A 182 11.62 9.05 2.44
N ILE A 183 11.25 8.59 1.24
CA ILE A 183 11.09 9.46 0.06
C ILE A 183 9.99 10.51 0.30
N ALA A 184 8.82 10.09 0.79
CA ALA A 184 7.71 11.01 1.05
C ALA A 184 8.06 12.08 2.09
N ALA A 185 8.82 11.71 3.13
CA ALA A 185 9.22 12.61 4.20
C ALA A 185 10.31 13.62 3.79
N THR A 186 11.10 13.31 2.77
CA THR A 186 12.21 14.17 2.29
C THR A 186 11.78 15.14 1.19
N GLN A 187 10.62 14.96 0.58
CA GLN A 187 10.15 15.84 -0.50
C GLN A 187 9.85 17.25 0.01
N THR A 188 10.65 18.22 -0.38
CA THR A 188 10.42 19.66 -0.17
C THR A 188 9.84 20.27 -1.45
N LEU A 189 8.95 21.26 -1.30
CA LEU A 189 8.64 22.13 -2.42
C LEU A 189 9.93 22.92 -2.74
N LYS A 190 10.33 22.94 -4.01
CA LYS A 190 11.31 23.93 -4.45
C LYS A 190 10.59 25.27 -4.43
N ASP A 191 11.06 26.19 -3.59
CA ASP A 191 10.67 27.60 -3.61
C ASP A 191 10.89 28.23 -5.00
#